data_AF-A0A2V8DVZ2-F1
#
_entry.id   AF-A0A2V8DVZ2-F1
#
_cell.length_a   1.000
_cell.length_b   1.000
_cell.length_c   1.000
_cell.angle_alpha   90.00
_cell.angle_beta   90.00
_cell.angle_gamma   90.00
#
_symmetry.space_group_name_H-M   'P 1'
#
loop_
_entity.id
_entity.type
_entity.pdbx_description
1 polymer ?
#
loop_
_entity_poly.entity_id
_entity_poly.type
_entity_poly.pdbx_seq_one_letter_code
_entity_poly.pdbx_strand_id
1 'polypeptide(L)'
;EPRPGDSLEGLFQAFALSAPVAFALYAVSALATLVLTARIWRSPASFEVRGSAVVLALVLTNPHVYAYDLLLLAPVYFLLSNWLVESAFDYSTRALPALLCLLFLAPLLTALPSVIRLLFSVGMPAAILLVLWRVVHVRDLQTEAPAATAAI
;
A
#
# COMPACT_ATOMS: atom_id res chain seq x y z
N GLU A 1 22.74 14.24 16.63
CA GLU A 1 23.62 13.40 15.79
C GLU A 1 22.79 12.31 15.11
N PRO A 2 23.02 11.98 13.83
CA PRO A 2 22.30 10.91 13.16
C PRO A 2 22.77 9.57 13.73
N ARG A 3 21.84 8.75 14.21
CA ARG A 3 22.16 7.43 14.74
C ARG A 3 22.22 6.43 13.59
N PRO A 4 23.23 5.53 13.56
CA PRO A 4 23.22 4.42 12.61
C PRO A 4 22.02 3.53 12.95
N GLY A 5 20.96 3.59 12.12
CA GLY A 5 19.70 2.87 12.37
C GLY A 5 18.43 3.49 11.77
N ASP A 6 18.50 4.71 11.23
CA ASP A 6 17.31 5.43 10.73
C ASP A 6 17.04 5.26 9.23
N SER A 7 17.83 4.46 8.51
CA SER A 7 17.74 4.30 7.05
C SER A 7 17.50 2.85 6.62
N LEU A 8 16.79 2.70 5.49
CA LEU A 8 16.56 1.42 4.78
C LEU A 8 17.88 0.67 4.53
N GLU A 9 18.97 1.40 4.29
CA GLU A 9 20.33 0.86 4.15
C GLU A 9 20.86 0.19 5.44
N GLY A 10 20.64 0.81 6.61
CA GLY A 10 21.04 0.23 7.90
C GLY A 10 20.21 -1.00 8.29
N LEU A 11 18.97 -1.06 7.83
CA LEU A 11 18.12 -2.24 8.01
C LEU A 11 18.51 -3.39 7.07
N PHE A 12 18.89 -3.07 5.84
CA PHE A 12 19.35 -4.07 4.88
C PHE A 12 20.75 -4.58 5.20
N GLN A 13 21.63 -3.78 5.81
CA GLN A 13 22.87 -4.30 6.40
C GLN A 13 22.63 -5.31 7.52
N ALA A 14 21.51 -5.21 8.25
CA ALA A 14 21.22 -6.10 9.37
C ALA A 14 20.62 -7.46 8.93
N PHE A 15 20.01 -7.55 7.75
CA PHE A 15 19.28 -8.74 7.29
C PHE A 15 19.69 -9.27 5.91
N ALA A 16 20.37 -8.49 5.07
CA ALA A 16 20.83 -8.94 3.77
C ALA A 16 22.22 -9.56 3.89
N LEU A 17 22.37 -10.75 3.29
CA LEU A 17 23.68 -11.37 3.05
C LEU A 17 24.63 -10.44 2.26
N SER A 18 24.12 -9.41 1.56
CA SER A 18 24.90 -8.33 0.90
C SER A 18 24.02 -7.13 0.48
N ALA A 19 24.59 -5.90 0.50
CA ALA A 19 23.96 -4.65 0.05
C ALA A 19 23.28 -4.67 -1.35
N PRO A 20 23.84 -5.34 -2.39
CA PRO A 20 23.18 -5.40 -3.70
C PRO A 20 21.89 -6.23 -3.72
N VAL A 21 21.77 -7.27 -2.89
CA VAL A 21 20.55 -8.09 -2.82
C VAL A 21 19.39 -7.29 -2.24
N ALA A 22 19.68 -6.50 -1.21
CA ALA A 22 18.73 -5.56 -0.62
C ALA A 22 18.22 -4.52 -1.62
N PHE A 23 19.14 -3.92 -2.38
CA PHE A 23 18.77 -2.96 -3.42
C PHE A 23 17.92 -3.61 -4.53
N ALA A 24 18.26 -4.84 -4.94
CA ALA A 24 17.48 -5.59 -5.92
C ALA A 24 16.05 -5.89 -5.43
N LEU A 25 15.89 -6.33 -4.18
CA LEU A 25 14.57 -6.56 -3.57
C LEU A 25 13.75 -5.28 -3.46
N TYR A 26 14.38 -4.17 -3.09
CA TYR A 26 13.75 -2.85 -3.10
C TYR A 26 13.29 -2.45 -4.51
N ALA A 27 14.16 -2.57 -5.51
CA ALA A 27 13.83 -2.22 -6.90
C ALA A 27 12.66 -3.06 -7.44
N VAL A 28 12.65 -4.36 -7.17
CA VAL A 28 11.54 -5.26 -7.55
C VAL A 28 10.24 -4.85 -6.85
N SER A 29 10.30 -4.53 -5.56
CA SER A 29 9.12 -4.11 -4.79
C SER A 29 8.58 -2.77 -5.26
N ALA A 30 9.45 -1.80 -5.53
CA ALA A 30 9.08 -0.50 -6.09
C ALA A 30 8.42 -0.66 -7.47
N LEU A 31 9.01 -1.49 -8.34
CA LEU A 31 8.44 -1.78 -9.64
C LEU A 31 7.07 -2.45 -9.54
N ALA A 32 6.91 -3.42 -8.63
CA ALA A 32 5.64 -4.08 -8.38
C ALA A 32 4.56 -3.09 -7.90
N THR A 33 4.90 -2.20 -6.96
CA THR A 33 4.02 -1.12 -6.50
C THR A 33 3.59 -0.22 -7.66
N LEU A 34 4.52 0.22 -8.51
CA LEU A 34 4.20 1.05 -9.67
C LEU A 34 3.27 0.34 -10.66
N VAL A 35 3.52 -0.95 -10.94
CA VAL A 35 2.67 -1.75 -11.83
C VAL A 35 1.25 -1.89 -11.27
N LEU A 36 1.11 -2.19 -9.97
CA LEU A 36 -0.19 -2.32 -9.32
C LEU A 36 -0.94 -0.99 -9.33
N THR A 37 -0.28 0.11 -8.98
CA THR A 37 -0.89 1.44 -9.02
C THR A 37 -1.26 1.85 -10.44
N ALA A 38 -0.45 1.55 -11.44
CA ALA A 38 -0.79 1.81 -12.84
C ALA A 38 -1.99 0.98 -13.33
N ARG A 39 -2.15 -0.25 -12.84
CA ARG A 39 -3.34 -1.10 -13.10
C ARG A 39 -4.59 -0.49 -12.46
N ILE A 40 -4.51 -0.09 -11.19
CA ILE A 40 -5.62 0.57 -10.48
C ILE A 40 -5.99 1.91 -11.14
N TRP A 41 -5.00 2.70 -11.55
CA TRP A 41 -5.22 4.00 -12.19
C TRP A 41 -5.99 3.89 -13.52
N ARG A 42 -5.70 2.83 -14.29
CA ARG A 42 -6.36 2.57 -15.57
C ARG A 42 -7.75 1.95 -15.44
N SER A 43 -8.17 1.56 -14.24
CA SER A 43 -9.48 0.93 -14.03
C SER A 43 -10.61 1.95 -13.90
N PRO A 44 -11.88 1.53 -14.06
CA PRO A 44 -13.05 2.39 -13.86
C PRO A 44 -13.38 2.65 -12.38
N ALA A 45 -12.49 2.31 -11.44
CA ALA A 45 -12.71 2.50 -10.00
C ALA A 45 -12.98 3.98 -9.64
N SER A 46 -13.54 4.25 -8.47
CA SER A 46 -13.77 5.64 -8.06
C SER A 46 -12.46 6.41 -7.83
N PHE A 47 -12.53 7.74 -7.76
CA PHE A 47 -11.34 8.57 -7.59
C PHE A 47 -10.64 8.29 -6.25
N GLU A 48 -11.40 7.99 -5.21
CA GLU A 48 -10.91 7.67 -3.87
C GLU A 48 -9.93 6.50 -3.89
N VAL A 49 -10.27 5.43 -4.62
CA VAL A 49 -9.41 4.24 -4.76
C VAL A 49 -8.16 4.58 -5.56
N ARG A 50 -8.33 5.29 -6.69
CA ARG A 50 -7.22 5.66 -7.59
C ARG A 50 -6.23 6.63 -6.92
N GLY A 51 -6.74 7.68 -6.29
CA GLY A 51 -5.97 8.66 -5.54
C GLY A 51 -5.23 8.02 -4.35
N SER A 52 -5.91 7.16 -3.60
CA SER A 52 -5.27 6.41 -2.50
C SER A 52 -4.13 5.52 -2.99
N ALA A 53 -4.32 4.81 -4.11
CA ALA A 53 -3.26 3.95 -4.68
C ALA A 53 -2.02 4.75 -5.12
N VAL A 54 -2.20 5.98 -5.62
CA VAL A 54 -1.09 6.87 -5.99
C VAL A 54 -0.33 7.35 -4.76
N VAL A 55 -1.03 7.80 -3.73
CA VAL A 55 -0.39 8.27 -2.48
C VAL A 55 0.33 7.11 -1.77
N LEU A 56 -0.27 5.93 -1.73
CA LEU A 56 0.38 4.72 -1.20
C LEU A 56 1.64 4.36 -1.99
N ALA A 57 1.61 4.46 -3.32
CA ALA A 57 2.78 4.22 -4.15
C ALA A 57 3.91 5.23 -3.90
N LEU A 58 3.56 6.51 -3.68
CA LEU A 58 4.52 7.54 -3.33
C LEU A 58 5.25 7.19 -2.03
N VAL A 59 4.49 6.79 -1.00
CA VAL A 59 5.07 6.39 0.31
C VAL A 59 5.92 5.12 0.17
N LEU A 60 5.44 4.10 -0.55
CA LEU A 60 6.15 2.83 -0.71
C LEU A 60 7.42 2.93 -1.56
N THR A 61 7.46 3.88 -2.50
CA THR A 61 8.63 4.06 -3.39
C THR A 61 9.67 4.97 -2.76
N ASN A 62 9.34 5.76 -1.72
CA ASN A 62 10.28 6.65 -1.07
C ASN A 62 11.36 5.85 -0.29
N PRO A 63 12.66 5.96 -0.65
CA PRO A 63 13.74 5.26 0.06
C PRO A 63 14.06 5.85 1.44
N HIS A 64 13.47 7.00 1.79
CA HIS A 64 13.71 7.72 3.03
C HIS A 64 12.39 8.15 3.69
N VAL A 65 11.49 7.19 3.96
CA VAL A 65 10.23 7.46 4.67
C VAL A 65 10.53 7.97 6.09
N TYR A 66 10.29 9.26 6.33
CA TYR A 66 10.34 9.87 7.65
C TYR A 66 8.97 9.85 8.33
N ALA A 67 8.92 10.08 9.65
CA ALA A 67 7.66 10.19 10.38
C ALA A 67 6.72 11.27 9.81
N TYR A 68 7.27 12.31 9.19
CA TYR A 68 6.51 13.33 8.48
C TYR A 68 5.84 12.82 7.20
N ASP A 69 6.41 11.82 6.54
CA ASP A 69 5.82 11.23 5.33
C ASP A 69 4.56 10.43 5.67
N LEU A 70 4.39 10.04 6.94
CA LEU A 70 3.13 9.44 7.42
C LEU A 70 1.99 10.47 7.45
N LEU A 71 2.28 11.77 7.44
CA LEU A 71 1.26 12.80 7.25
C LEU A 71 0.61 12.69 5.85
N LEU A 72 1.35 12.18 4.86
CA LEU A 72 0.82 11.91 3.52
C LEU A 72 -0.23 10.80 3.53
N LEU A 73 -0.37 10.02 4.62
CA LEU A 73 -1.45 9.04 4.75
C LEU A 73 -2.79 9.68 5.12
N ALA A 74 -2.82 10.90 5.66
CA ALA A 74 -4.06 11.61 5.98
C ALA A 74 -5.08 11.63 4.81
N PRO A 75 -4.71 12.00 3.57
CA PRO A 75 -5.62 11.91 2.43
C PRO A 75 -6.05 10.47 2.11
N VAL A 76 -5.19 9.46 2.33
CA VAL A 76 -5.56 8.05 2.14
C VAL A 76 -6.64 7.63 3.12
N TYR A 77 -6.53 8.02 4.40
CA TYR A 77 -7.57 7.78 5.40
C TYR A 77 -8.90 8.42 5.00
N PHE A 78 -8.84 9.68 4.58
CA PHE A 78 -10.03 10.42 4.19
C PHE A 78 -10.71 9.78 2.96
N LEU A 79 -9.96 9.52 1.89
CA LEU A 79 -10.50 8.94 0.66
C LEU A 79 -11.04 7.53 0.88
N LEU A 80 -10.28 6.65 1.53
CA LEU A 80 -10.72 5.27 1.73
C LEU A 80 -11.88 5.17 2.73
N SER A 81 -11.91 5.99 3.79
CA SER A 81 -13.06 6.00 4.71
C SER A 81 -14.35 6.46 4.01
N ASN A 82 -14.29 7.50 3.18
CA ASN A 82 -15.43 7.93 2.36
C ASN A 82 -15.90 6.79 1.44
N TRP A 83 -14.97 6.18 0.72
CA TRP A 83 -15.27 5.08 -0.19
C TRP A 83 -15.88 3.86 0.51
N LEU A 84 -15.41 3.53 1.72
CA LEU A 84 -15.93 2.41 2.52
C LEU A 84 -17.38 2.65 2.97
N VAL A 85 -17.73 3.88 3.32
CA VAL A 85 -19.11 4.26 3.68
C VAL A 85 -20.04 4.11 2.47
N GLU A 86 -19.59 4.56 1.30
CA GLU A 86 -20.38 4.46 0.04
C GLU A 86 -20.49 3.02 -0.47
N SER A 87 -19.48 2.18 -0.24
CA SER A 87 -19.41 0.81 -0.77
C SER A 87 -20.15 -0.24 0.08
N ALA A 88 -20.91 0.16 1.10
CA ALA A 88 -21.73 -0.71 1.95
C ALA A 88 -21.02 -1.96 2.57
N PHE A 89 -19.70 -1.91 2.76
CA PHE A 89 -18.88 -2.97 3.37
C PHE A 89 -19.09 -4.38 2.77
N ASP A 90 -18.57 -4.59 1.56
CA ASP A 90 -18.46 -5.93 0.95
C ASP A 90 -17.48 -6.87 1.69
N TYR A 91 -17.64 -8.19 1.53
CA TYR A 91 -16.69 -9.19 2.05
C TYR A 91 -15.25 -8.92 1.58
N SER A 92 -15.09 -8.45 0.34
CA SER A 92 -13.78 -8.16 -0.25
C SER A 92 -13.07 -6.95 0.40
N THR A 93 -13.79 -6.09 1.13
CA THR A 93 -13.25 -4.89 1.77
C THR A 93 -13.18 -4.98 3.29
N ARG A 94 -13.63 -6.11 3.87
CA ARG A 94 -13.69 -6.33 5.33
C ARG A 94 -12.35 -6.16 6.05
N ALA A 95 -11.24 -6.39 5.36
CA ALA A 95 -9.90 -6.21 5.92
C ALA A 95 -9.41 -4.75 5.94
N LEU A 96 -9.96 -3.87 5.09
CA LEU A 96 -9.49 -2.49 4.94
C LEU A 96 -9.59 -1.65 6.22
N PRO A 97 -10.68 -1.68 7.01
CA PRO A 97 -10.76 -0.90 8.25
C PRO A 97 -9.68 -1.31 9.25
N ALA A 98 -9.47 -2.62 9.41
CA ALA A 98 -8.45 -3.14 10.31
C ALA A 98 -7.04 -2.73 9.84
N LEU A 99 -6.77 -2.82 8.53
CA LEU A 99 -5.51 -2.38 7.94
C LEU A 99 -5.29 -0.87 8.10
N LEU A 100 -6.33 -0.05 7.96
CA LEU A 100 -6.26 1.40 8.20
C LEU A 100 -5.96 1.70 9.67
N CYS A 101 -6.64 1.04 10.60
CA CYS A 101 -6.34 1.17 12.03
C CYS A 101 -4.90 0.75 12.37
N LEU A 102 -4.41 -0.35 11.79
CA LEU A 102 -3.03 -0.79 11.98
C LEU A 102 -2.02 0.18 11.37
N LEU A 103 -2.32 0.73 10.18
CA LEU A 103 -1.52 1.77 9.55
C LEU A 103 -1.45 3.03 10.43
N PHE A 104 -2.54 3.35 11.16
CA PHE A 104 -2.59 4.53 12.01
C PHE A 104 -1.72 4.37 13.25
N LEU A 105 -1.61 3.13 13.74
CA LEU A 105 -0.72 2.79 14.84
C LEU A 105 0.75 2.80 14.43
N ALA A 106 1.08 2.62 13.14
CA ALA A 106 2.47 2.56 12.66
C ALA A 106 3.37 3.73 13.15
N PRO A 107 2.96 5.02 13.05
CA PRO A 107 3.74 6.14 13.61
C PRO A 107 3.91 6.11 15.14
N LEU A 108 2.99 5.51 15.88
CA LEU A 108 3.07 5.43 17.36
C LEU A 108 4.05 4.34 17.82
N LEU A 109 4.37 3.39 16.95
CA LEU A 109 5.28 2.27 17.22
C LEU A 109 6.77 2.66 17.07
N THR A 110 7.11 3.95 17.16
CA THR A 110 8.49 4.46 17.03
C THR A 110 9.45 3.89 18.08
N ALA A 111 8.94 3.46 19.24
CA ALA A 111 9.72 2.82 20.31
C ALA A 111 10.07 1.34 20.03
N LEU A 112 9.51 0.72 18.99
CA LEU A 112 9.79 -0.68 18.64
C LEU A 112 11.08 -0.83 17.83
N PRO A 113 11.67 -2.05 17.83
CA PRO A 113 12.80 -2.42 16.98
C PRO A 113 12.59 -2.01 15.52
N SER A 114 13.64 -1.53 14.86
CA SER A 114 13.63 -1.02 13.48
C SER A 114 12.98 -1.98 12.47
N VAL A 115 13.17 -3.29 12.67
CA VAL A 115 12.57 -4.35 11.84
C VAL A 115 11.04 -4.37 11.94
N ILE A 116 10.49 -4.23 13.15
CA ILE A 116 9.03 -4.21 13.36
C ILE A 116 8.43 -2.94 12.78
N ARG A 117 9.11 -1.80 12.95
CA ARG A 117 8.68 -0.54 12.34
C ARG A 117 8.66 -0.61 10.82
N LEU A 118 9.65 -1.26 10.21
CA LEU A 118 9.69 -1.42 8.76
C LEU A 118 8.53 -2.27 8.24
N LEU A 119 8.22 -3.38 8.94
CA LEU A 119 7.10 -4.25 8.58
C LEU A 119 5.76 -3.50 8.67
N PHE A 120 5.56 -2.63 9.65
CA PHE A 120 4.34 -1.83 9.74
C PHE A 120 4.31 -0.69 8.72
N SER A 121 5.42 0.02 8.53
CA SER A 121 5.49 1.18 7.63
C SER A 121 5.41 0.79 6.15
N VAL A 122 5.91 -0.38 5.77
CA VAL A 122 5.89 -0.85 4.37
C VAL A 122 4.81 -1.91 4.16
N GLY A 123 4.65 -2.82 5.11
CA GLY A 123 3.72 -3.95 4.98
C GLY A 123 2.26 -3.54 5.00
N MET A 124 1.87 -2.58 5.86
CA MET A 124 0.48 -2.11 5.91
C MET A 124 0.04 -1.38 4.63
N PRO A 125 0.79 -0.36 4.12
CA PRO A 125 0.41 0.29 2.87
C PRO A 125 0.47 -0.64 1.65
N ALA A 126 1.42 -1.59 1.62
CA ALA A 126 1.46 -2.62 0.57
C ALA A 126 0.25 -3.57 0.63
N ALA A 127 -0.15 -4.00 1.83
CA ALA A 127 -1.33 -4.83 2.01
C ALA A 127 -2.61 -4.11 1.57
N ILE A 128 -2.75 -2.82 1.91
CA ILE A 128 -3.87 -2.00 1.44
C ILE A 128 -3.86 -1.92 -0.09
N LEU A 129 -2.72 -1.63 -0.71
CA LEU A 129 -2.61 -1.56 -2.17
C LEU A 129 -2.99 -2.88 -2.86
N LEU A 130 -2.59 -4.02 -2.29
CA LEU A 130 -2.96 -5.34 -2.78
C LEU A 130 -4.47 -5.61 -2.65
N VAL A 131 -5.09 -5.20 -1.55
CA VAL A 131 -6.54 -5.32 -1.37
C VAL A 131 -7.28 -4.45 -2.39
N LEU A 132 -6.85 -3.20 -2.58
CA LEU A 132 -7.43 -2.31 -3.61
C LEU A 132 -7.29 -2.91 -5.00
N TRP A 133 -6.12 -3.45 -5.35
CA TRP A 133 -5.90 -4.12 -6.62
C TRP A 133 -6.84 -5.33 -6.81
N ARG A 134 -7.02 -6.16 -5.78
CA ARG A 134 -7.95 -7.30 -5.85
C ARG A 134 -9.39 -6.86 -6.04
N VAL A 135 -9.85 -5.83 -5.31
CA VAL A 135 -11.21 -5.30 -5.46
C VAL A 135 -11.45 -4.80 -6.88
N VAL A 136 -10.49 -4.06 -7.43
CA VAL A 136 -10.57 -3.57 -8.82
C VAL A 136 -10.60 -4.74 -9.81
N HIS A 137 -9.69 -5.70 -9.65
CA HIS A 137 -9.57 -6.82 -10.57
C HIS A 137 -10.83 -7.71 -10.58
N VAL A 138 -11.43 -7.96 -9.41
CA VAL A 138 -12.68 -8.73 -9.32
C VAL A 138 -13.84 -7.99 -10.00
N ARG A 139 -13.92 -6.66 -9.85
CA ARG A 139 -14.95 -5.84 -10.50
C ARG A 139 -14.78 -5.81 -12.03
N ASP A 140 -13.55 -5.79 -12.53
CA ASP A 140 -13.26 -5.88 -13.96
C ASP A 140 -13.81 -7.21 -14.55
N LEU A 141 -13.55 -8.35 -13.88
CA LEU A 141 -14.04 -9.66 -14.31
C LEU A 141 -15.58 -9.75 -14.32
N GLN A 142 -16.25 -9.11 -13.36
CA GLN A 142 -17.71 -9.08 -13.31
C GLN A 142 -18.33 -8.21 -14.41
N THR A 143 -17.61 -7.20 -14.88
CA THR A 143 -18.08 -6.31 -15.96
C THR A 143 -18.01 -7.00 -17.33
N GLU A 144 -17.07 -7.93 -17.52
CA GLU A 144 -16.93 -8.71 -18.76
C GLU A 144 -17.91 -9.91 -18.86
N ALA A 145 -18.27 -10.53 -17.72
CA ALA A 145 -19.16 -11.70 -17.67
C ALA A 145 -20.57 -11.56 -18.31
N PRO A 146 -21.31 -10.44 -18.18
CA PRO A 146 -22.66 -10.34 -18.74
C PRO A 146 -22.68 -10.25 -20.28
N ALA A 147 -21.60 -9.80 -20.91
CA ALA A 147 -21.55 -9.69 -22.38
C ALA A 147 -21.39 -11.06 -23.08
N ALA A 148 -20.69 -12.00 -22.45
CA ALA A 148 -20.46 -13.33 -23.03
C ALA A 148 -21.69 -14.26 -22.99
N THR A 149 -22.62 -14.03 -22.06
CA THR A 149 -23.81 -14.88 -21.88
C THR A 149 -24.99 -14.43 -22.75
N ALA A 150 -25.01 -13.18 -23.20
CA ALA A 150 -26.06 -12.64 -24.08
C ALA A 150 -25.84 -12.90 -25.58
N ALA A 151 -24.74 -13.56 -25.95
CA ALA A 151 -24.35 -13.83 -27.34
C ALA A 151 -24.55 -15.30 -27.77
N ILE A 152 -25.26 -16.10 -26.98
CA ILE A 152 -25.63 -17.50 -27.25
C ILE A 152 -27.15 -17.61 -27.28
#